data_AF-X1NAP0-F1
#
_entry.id   AF-X1NAP0-F1
#
_cell.length_a   1.000
_cell.length_b   1.000
_cell.length_c   1.000
_cell.angle_alpha   90.00
_cell.angle_beta   90.00
_cell.angle_gamma   90.00
#
_symmetry.space_group_name_H-M   'P 1'
#
loop_
_entity.id
_entity.type
_entity.pdbx_description
1 polymer ?
#
loop_
_entity_poly.entity_id
_entity_poly.type
_entity_poly.pdbx_seq_one_letter_code
_entity_poly.pdbx_strand_id
1 'polypeptide(L)'
;MNGYRDYTMKLTLKSPIVTSFQSDTLFGHICWAIHYLKWDDERSVEDFLALYDEGKLPLLISNGFPKDYLPKPIVRPILQEELSSIFG
;
A
#
# COMPACT_ATOMS: atom_id res chain seq x y z
N MET A 1 3.18 9.17 13.24
CA MET A 1 2.32 9.40 12.06
C MET A 1 0.90 9.73 12.53
N ASN A 2 0.71 10.88 13.19
CA ASN A 2 -0.62 11.29 13.68
C ASN A 2 -1.42 11.86 12.50
N GLY A 3 -2.41 11.11 11.99
CA GLY A 3 -3.35 11.61 10.99
C GLY A 3 -3.99 10.56 10.07
N TYR A 4 -3.36 9.40 9.88
CA TYR A 4 -3.90 8.34 9.03
C TYR A 4 -4.79 7.38 9.83
N ARG A 5 -5.83 6.87 9.16
CA ARG A 5 -6.62 5.74 9.66
C ARG A 5 -6.25 4.51 8.83
N ASP A 6 -5.98 3.42 9.52
CA ASP A 6 -5.66 2.15 8.87
C ASP A 6 -6.95 1.46 8.41
N TYR A 7 -6.93 0.98 7.17
CA TYR A 7 -8.02 0.21 6.57
C TYR A 7 -7.46 -1.10 6.02
N THR A 8 -8.24 -2.17 6.09
CA THR A 8 -7.88 -3.47 5.52
C THR A 8 -8.96 -3.93 4.56
N MET A 9 -8.58 -4.11 3.29
CA MET A 9 -9.43 -4.71 2.27
C MET A 9 -9.08 -6.19 2.10
N LYS A 10 -10.09 -7.07 2.13
CA LYS A 10 -9.91 -8.51 1.92
C LYS A 10 -10.48 -8.89 0.55
N LEU A 11 -9.62 -9.38 -0.33
CA LEU A 11 -10.01 -9.85 -1.65
C LEU A 11 -10.18 -11.38 -1.63
N THR A 12 -11.33 -11.86 -2.09
CA THR A 12 -11.57 -13.31 -2.29
C THR A 12 -11.45 -13.61 -3.77
N LEU A 13 -10.38 -14.31 -4.16
CA LEU A 13 -10.16 -14.70 -5.56
C LEU A 13 -11.22 -15.74 -5.98
N LYS A 14 -11.87 -15.49 -7.11
CA LYS A 14 -12.85 -16.41 -7.72
C LYS A 14 -12.26 -17.21 -8.90
N SER A 15 -11.05 -16.85 -9.32
CA SER A 15 -10.30 -17.48 -10.40
C SER A 15 -8.80 -17.29 -10.17
N PRO A 16 -7.93 -18.04 -10.87
CA PRO A 16 -6.50 -17.77 -10.89
C PRO A 16 -6.18 -16.34 -11.35
N ILE A 17 -5.07 -15.80 -10.84
CA ILE A 17 -4.51 -14.50 -11.22
C ILE A 17 -3.09 -14.68 -11.72
N VAL A 18 -2.67 -13.84 -12.66
CA VAL A 18 -1.29 -13.83 -13.19
C VAL A 18 -0.45 -12.73 -12.53
N THR A 19 -1.05 -11.54 -12.38
CA THR A 19 -0.37 -10.37 -11.81
C THR A 19 -0.31 -10.45 -10.29
N SER A 20 0.87 -10.21 -9.73
CA SER A 20 1.04 -10.10 -8.28
C SER A 20 0.39 -8.83 -7.75
N PHE A 21 -0.13 -8.86 -6.52
CA PHE A 21 -0.71 -7.68 -5.86
C PHE A 21 0.37 -6.76 -5.30
N GLN A 22 1.21 -6.20 -6.17
CA GLN A 22 2.16 -5.17 -5.78
C GLN A 22 1.45 -3.81 -5.61
N SER A 23 1.96 -2.99 -4.69
CA SER A 23 1.36 -1.71 -4.30
C SER A 23 1.26 -0.73 -5.48
N ASP A 24 2.26 -0.69 -6.36
CA ASP A 24 2.27 0.10 -7.60
C ASP A 24 1.16 -0.33 -8.57
N THR A 25 0.96 -1.63 -8.74
CA THR A 25 -0.10 -2.22 -9.57
C THR A 25 -1.48 -1.90 -9.00
N LEU A 26 -1.66 -2.09 -7.68
CA LEU A 26 -2.90 -1.76 -6.99
C LEU A 26 -3.20 -0.25 -7.06
N PHE A 27 -2.19 0.60 -6.88
CA PHE A 27 -2.31 2.04 -7.00
C PHE A 27 -2.75 2.44 -8.42
N GLY A 28 -2.13 1.87 -9.46
CA GLY A 28 -2.55 2.07 -10.84
C GLY A 28 -4.02 1.68 -11.08
N HIS A 29 -4.47 0.56 -10.52
CA HIS A 29 -5.89 0.18 -10.58
C HIS A 29 -6.82 1.17 -9.87
N ILE A 30 -6.38 1.78 -8.77
CA ILE A 30 -7.13 2.84 -8.08
C ILE A 30 -7.21 4.08 -8.97
N CYS A 31 -6.13 4.48 -9.65
CA CYS A 31 -6.18 5.59 -10.61
C CYS A 31 -7.17 5.32 -11.75
N TRP A 32 -7.19 4.11 -12.30
CA TRP A 32 -8.21 3.71 -13.28
C TRP A 32 -9.63 3.76 -12.70
N ALA A 33 -9.83 3.29 -11.47
CA ALA A 33 -11.13 3.37 -10.82
C ALA A 33 -11.59 4.82 -10.61
N ILE A 34 -10.68 5.72 -10.21
CA ILE A 34 -10.97 7.16 -10.09
C ILE A 34 -11.44 7.72 -11.45
N HIS A 35 -10.69 7.45 -12.51
CA HIS A 35 -11.05 7.88 -13.87
C HIS A 35 -12.45 7.40 -14.28
N TYR A 36 -12.77 6.11 -14.09
CA TYR A 36 -14.09 5.59 -14.46
C TYR A 36 -15.24 6.08 -13.58
N LEU A 37 -14.99 6.34 -12.29
CA LEU A 37 -16.00 6.83 -11.37
C LEU A 37 -16.27 8.34 -11.53
N LYS A 38 -15.30 9.08 -12.08
CA LYS A 38 -15.35 10.52 -12.36
C LYS A 38 -15.12 10.80 -13.84
N TRP A 39 -15.77 10.03 -14.70
CA TRP A 39 -15.51 10.03 -16.15
C TRP A 39 -15.77 11.38 -16.83
N ASP A 40 -16.58 12.24 -16.21
CA ASP A 40 -16.89 13.61 -16.64
C ASP A 40 -15.83 14.64 -16.22
N ASP A 41 -14.91 14.26 -15.33
CA ASP A 41 -13.78 15.06 -14.86
C ASP A 41 -12.47 14.46 -15.38
N GLU A 42 -12.05 14.95 -16.55
CA GLU A 42 -10.83 14.53 -17.23
C GLU A 42 -9.56 14.75 -16.41
N ARG A 43 -9.60 15.63 -15.40
CA ARG A 43 -8.45 15.96 -14.53
C ARG A 43 -8.46 15.22 -13.20
N SER A 44 -9.45 14.37 -12.98
CA SER A 44 -9.67 13.70 -11.69
C SER A 44 -8.47 12.87 -11.23
N VAL A 45 -7.72 12.28 -12.15
CA VAL A 45 -6.52 11.49 -11.84
C VAL A 45 -5.33 12.42 -11.60
N GLU A 46 -5.09 13.41 -12.46
CA GLU A 46 -4.03 14.39 -12.34
C GLU A 46 -4.11 15.16 -11.01
N ASP A 47 -5.31 15.62 -10.66
CA ASP A 47 -5.54 16.36 -9.42
C ASP A 47 -5.35 15.45 -8.20
N PHE A 48 -5.68 14.16 -8.29
CA PHE A 48 -5.39 13.18 -7.25
C PHE A 48 -3.88 12.94 -7.08
N LEU A 49 -3.14 12.82 -8.18
CA LEU A 49 -1.69 12.63 -8.17
C LEU A 49 -0.95 13.88 -7.68
N ALA A 50 -1.41 15.08 -8.03
CA ALA A 50 -0.81 16.33 -7.59
C ALA A 50 -0.77 16.49 -6.06
N LEU A 51 -1.72 15.88 -5.32
CA LEU A 51 -1.69 15.85 -3.86
C LEU A 51 -0.39 15.23 -3.32
N TYR A 52 0.11 14.18 -3.97
CA TYR A 52 1.35 13.51 -3.57
C TYR A 52 2.56 14.41 -3.75
N ASP A 53 2.60 15.20 -4.83
CA ASP A 53 3.66 16.18 -5.08
C ASP A 53 3.63 17.34 -4.07
N GLU A 54 2.45 17.69 -3.57
CA GLU A 54 2.25 18.67 -2.49
C GLU A 54 2.56 18.11 -1.08
N GLY A 55 2.99 16.85 -0.97
CA GLY A 55 3.24 16.17 0.31
C GLY A 55 1.97 15.81 1.09
N LYS A 56 0.79 15.99 0.49
CA LYS A 56 -0.48 15.51 1.02
C LYS A 56 -0.67 14.09 0.48
N LEU A 57 -0.40 13.06 1.28
CA LEU A 57 -0.52 11.67 0.82
C LEU A 57 -1.95 11.18 1.11
N PRO A 58 -2.96 11.36 0.24
CA PRO A 58 -4.34 11.04 0.58
C PRO A 58 -4.53 9.54 0.88
N LEU A 59 -3.67 8.70 0.30
CA LEU A 59 -3.71 7.25 0.46
C LEU A 59 -2.29 6.69 0.43
N LEU A 60 -2.00 5.82 1.39
CA LEU A 60 -0.83 4.93 1.38
C LEU A 60 -1.34 3.50 1.30
N ILE A 61 -0.79 2.72 0.36
CA ILE A 61 -1.21 1.35 0.12
C ILE A 61 -0.01 0.40 0.23
N SER A 62 -0.20 -0.71 0.93
CA SER A 62 0.80 -1.78 0.99
C SER A 62 0.67 -2.72 -0.22
N ASN A 63 1.63 -3.61 -0.39
CA ASN A 63 1.40 -4.80 -1.22
C ASN A 63 0.23 -5.62 -0.64
N GLY A 64 -0.44 -6.37 -1.50
CA GLY A 64 -1.36 -7.42 -1.10
C GLY A 64 -0.60 -8.67 -0.63
N PHE A 65 -1.08 -9.27 0.44
CA PHE A 65 -0.50 -10.48 1.03
C PHE A 65 -1.63 -11.43 1.46
N PRO A 66 -1.35 -12.73 1.63
CA PRO A 66 -2.32 -13.67 2.15
C PRO A 66 -2.92 -13.16 3.46
N LYS A 67 -4.23 -13.39 3.63
CA LYS A 67 -4.98 -12.96 4.80
C LYS A 67 -4.30 -13.46 6.08
N ASP A 68 -4.12 -12.56 7.05
CA ASP A 68 -3.52 -12.82 8.36
C ASP A 68 -1.99 -13.14 8.31
N TYR A 69 -1.33 -12.90 7.17
CA TYR A 69 0.14 -12.95 7.04
C TYR A 69 0.72 -11.57 6.73
N LEU A 70 2.00 -11.37 7.06
CA LEU A 70 2.77 -10.19 6.67
C LEU A 70 4.09 -10.62 6.04
N PRO A 71 4.67 -9.81 5.14
CA PRO A 71 6.00 -10.09 4.61
C PRO A 71 7.04 -10.08 5.73
N LYS A 72 7.94 -11.07 5.70
CA LYS A 72 9.06 -11.13 6.63
C LYS A 72 9.97 -9.91 6.41
N PRO A 73 10.25 -9.10 7.44
CA PRO A 73 11.19 -7.99 7.32
C PRO A 73 12.58 -8.48 6.90
N ILE A 74 13.18 -7.80 5.93
CA ILE A 74 14.56 -8.05 5.52
C ILE A 74 15.44 -7.13 6.37
N VAL A 75 15.85 -7.63 7.53
CA VAL A 75 16.73 -6.94 8.46
C VAL A 75 18.02 -7.75 8.64
N ARG A 76 19.12 -7.07 8.97
CA ARG A 76 20.37 -7.76 9.33
C ARG A 76 20.13 -8.64 10.57
N PRO A 77 20.84 -9.77 10.70
CA PRO A 77 20.86 -10.51 11.96
C PRO A 77 21.28 -9.58 13.10
N ILE A 78 20.60 -9.68 14.23
CA ILE A 78 21.00 -8.98 15.46
C ILE A 78 22.10 -9.80 16.12
N LEU A 79 23.20 -9.16 16.53
CA LEU A 79 24.28 -9.80 17.27
C LEU A 79 23.86 -10.05 18.74
N GLN A 80 24.43 -11.07 19.37
CA GLN A 80 24.11 -11.39 20.77
C GLN A 80 24.43 -10.23 21.73
N GLU A 81 25.50 -9.49 21.45
CA GLU A 81 25.92 -8.30 22.19
C GLU A 81 24.86 -7.18 22.11
N GLU A 82 24.33 -6.93 20.91
CA GLU A 82 23.26 -5.96 20.66
C GLU A 82 21.98 -6.35 21.42
N LEU A 83 21.57 -7.62 21.38
CA LEU A 83 20.42 -8.12 22.14
C LEU A 83 20.60 -7.94 23.66
N SER A 84 21.80 -8.24 24.16
CA SER A 84 22.10 -8.15 25.60
C SER A 84 22.03 -6.70 26.10
N SER A 85 22.32 -5.71 25.25
CA SER A 85 22.20 -4.29 25.61
C SER A 85 20.77 -3.74 25.61
N ILE A 86 19.84 -4.39 24.89
CA ILE A 86 18.44 -3.96 24.79
C ILE A 86 17.58 -4.63 25.88
N PHE A 87 17.90 -5.89 26.22
CA PHE A 87 17.07 -6.74 27.08
C PHE A 87 17.75 -7.22 28.39
N GLY A 88 19.05 -6.95 28.58
CA GLY A 88 19.78 -7.22 29.82
C GLY A 88 19.80 -6.01 30.75
#